data_AF-A0A660Y7C2-F1
#
_entry.id   AF-A0A660Y7C2-F1
#
_cell.length_a   1.000
_cell.length_b   1.000
_cell.length_c   1.000
_cell.angle_alpha   90.00
_cell.angle_beta   90.00
_cell.angle_gamma   90.00
#
_symmetry.space_group_name_H-M   'P 1'
#
loop_
_entity.id
_entity.type
_entity.pdbx_description
1 polymer ?
#
loop_
_entity_poly.entity_id
_entity_poly.type
_entity_poly.pdbx_seq_one_letter_code
_entity_poly.pdbx_strand_id
1 'polypeptide(L)' 'MDRREFMRLSAGAALGLLLPPPIWGKGPEVVVAEGDPARAVRAAVDALGGIRSIVGPGDLVLVKPNISFARPPEWSAT' A
#
# COMPACT_ATOMS: atom_id res chain seq x y z
N MET A 1 -20.71 18.55 -30.77
CA MET A 1 -19.66 17.55 -31.03
C MET A 1 -19.31 17.59 -32.50
N ASP A 2 -18.06 17.92 -32.84
CA ASP A 2 -17.61 17.99 -34.24
C ASP A 2 -17.02 16.66 -34.75
N ARG A 3 -16.85 16.52 -36.07
CA ARG A 3 -16.27 15.31 -36.70
C ARG A 3 -14.91 14.95 -36.11
N ARG A 4 -14.07 15.92 -35.81
CA ARG A 4 -12.69 15.72 -35.35
C ARG A 4 -12.69 15.22 -33.91
N GLU A 5 -13.59 15.75 -33.08
CA GLU A 5 -13.82 15.33 -31.71
C GLU A 5 -14.36 13.90 -31.65
N PHE A 6 -15.33 13.56 -32.52
CA PHE A 6 -15.81 12.19 -32.66
C PHE A 6 -14.69 11.23 -33.04
N MET A 7 -13.89 11.56 -34.06
CA MET A 7 -12.78 10.70 -34.50
C MET A 7 -11.71 10.51 -33.42
N ARG A 8 -11.41 11.55 -32.62
CA ARG A 8 -10.47 11.46 -31.50
C ARG A 8 -11.00 10.55 -30.39
N LEU A 9 -12.28 10.70 -30.06
CA LEU A 9 -12.92 9.87 -29.03
C LEU A 9 -12.98 8.40 -29.46
N SER A 10 -13.36 8.13 -30.71
CA SER A 10 -13.39 6.78 -31.27
C SER A 10 -11.99 6.15 -31.34
N ALA A 11 -10.97 6.92 -31.74
CA ALA A 11 -9.58 6.44 -31.77
C ALA A 11 -9.05 6.14 -30.36
N GLY A 12 -9.36 6.99 -29.36
CA GLY A 12 -9.00 6.75 -27.97
C GLY A 12 -9.69 5.52 -27.37
N ALA A 13 -10.98 5.33 -27.66
CA ALA A 13 -11.74 4.17 -27.21
C ALA A 13 -11.25 2.87 -27.87
N ALA A 14 -10.95 2.90 -29.17
CA ALA A 14 -10.36 1.77 -29.87
C ALA A 14 -8.98 1.42 -29.31
N LEU A 15 -8.13 2.41 -29.05
CA LEU A 15 -6.81 2.19 -28.44
C LEU A 15 -6.93 1.64 -27.01
N GLY A 16 -7.90 2.11 -26.23
CA GLY A 16 -8.19 1.60 -24.88
C GLY A 16 -8.66 0.15 -24.83
N LEU A 17 -9.21 -0.39 -25.93
CA LEU A 17 -9.56 -1.82 -26.07
C LEU A 17 -8.36 -2.71 -26.40
N LEU A 18 -7.32 -2.16 -27.03
CA LEU A 18 -6.08 -2.90 -27.34
C LEU A 18 -5.07 -2.87 -26.19
N LEU A 19 -5.15 -1.87 -25.31
CA LEU A 19 -4.31 -1.80 -24.13
C LEU A 19 -4.90 -2.73 -23.05
N PRO A 20 -4.10 -3.60 -22.42
CA PRO A 20 -4.56 -4.29 -21.23
C PRO A 20 -4.96 -3.25 -20.18
N PRO A 21 -6.01 -3.52 -19.38
CA PRO A 21 -6.37 -2.62 -18.29
C PRO A 21 -5.12 -2.41 -17.42
N PRO A 22 -4.89 -1.19 -16.90
CA PRO A 22 -3.79 -0.96 -16.00
C PRO A 22 -3.89 -1.98 -14.88
N ILE A 23 -2.90 -2.86 -14.79
CA ILE A 23 -2.78 -3.81 -13.70
C ILE A 23 -2.25 -3.00 -12.51
N TRP A 24 -3.13 -2.19 -11.92
CA TRP A 24 -2.92 -1.76 -10.55
C TRP A 24 -3.13 -2.99 -9.69
N GLY A 25 -2.06 -3.80 -9.55
CA GLY A 25 -2.02 -4.84 -8.55
C GLY A 25 -2.32 -4.21 -7.20
N LYS A 26 -3.11 -4.91 -6.37
CA LYS A 26 -3.22 -4.54 -4.96
C LYS A 26 -1.80 -4.49 -4.39
N GLY A 27 -1.51 -3.48 -3.56
CA GLY A 27 -0.24 -3.40 -2.85
C GLY A 27 0.04 -4.69 -2.06
N PRO A 28 1.29 -4.89 -1.61
CA PRO A 28 1.63 -6.09 -0.85
C PRO A 28 0.74 -6.23 0.39
N GLU A 29 0.24 -7.43 0.65
CA GLU A 29 -0.53 -7.73 1.87
C GLU A 29 0.39 -7.95 3.08
N VAL A 30 1.64 -8.35 2.82
CA VAL A 30 2.67 -8.61 3.84
C VAL A 30 3.99 -8.04 3.35
N VAL A 31 4.71 -7.35 4.25
CA VAL A 31 6.06 -6.85 4.01
C VAL A 31 6.97 -7.33 5.14
N VAL A 32 8.19 -7.71 4.77
CA VAL A 32 9.28 -8.03 5.71
C VAL A 32 10.39 -7.00 5.51
N ALA A 33 10.87 -6.42 6.59
CA ALA A 33 11.99 -5.49 6.60
C ALA A 33 12.97 -5.87 7.71
N GLU A 34 14.26 -5.74 7.44
CA GLU A 34 15.34 -6.15 8.33
C GLU A 34 16.27 -4.98 8.67
N GLY A 35 16.97 -5.07 9.79
CA GLY A 35 17.98 -4.11 10.23
C GLY A 35 17.60 -3.41 11.54
N ASP A 36 18.04 -2.16 11.68
CA ASP A 36 17.75 -1.34 12.86
C ASP A 36 16.23 -1.26 13.12
N PRO A 37 15.73 -1.57 14.33
CA PRO A 37 14.29 -1.73 14.58
C PRO A 37 13.46 -0.51 14.15
N ALA A 38 13.93 0.70 14.45
CA ALA A 38 13.19 1.91 14.12
C ALA A 38 13.14 2.16 12.61
N ARG A 39 14.24 1.91 11.90
CA ARG A 39 14.29 2.00 10.43
C ARG A 39 13.49 0.88 9.76
N ALA A 40 13.57 -0.35 10.27
CA ALA A 40 12.86 -1.50 9.73
C ALA A 40 11.33 -1.32 9.81
N VAL A 41 10.82 -0.86 10.95
CA VAL A 41 9.38 -0.58 11.11
C VAL A 41 8.90 0.49 10.11
N ARG A 42 9.64 1.60 9.96
CA ARG A 42 9.28 2.64 8.98
C ARG A 42 9.28 2.10 7.55
N ALA A 43 10.34 1.39 7.16
CA ALA A 43 10.45 0.80 5.83
C ALA A 43 9.30 -0.18 5.53
N ALA A 44 8.92 -1.02 6.51
CA ALA A 44 7.81 -1.95 6.35
C ALA A 44 6.46 -1.23 6.15
N VAL A 45 6.18 -0.19 6.95
CA VAL A 45 4.94 0.59 6.85
C VAL A 45 4.88 1.37 5.53
N ASP A 46 5.99 1.96 5.09
CA ASP A 46 6.05 2.71 3.83
C ASP A 46 5.80 1.79 2.62
N ALA A 47 6.39 0.59 2.62
CA ALA A 47 6.19 -0.41 1.57
C ALA A 47 4.75 -0.99 1.53
N LEU A 48 4.01 -0.96 2.64
CA LEU A 48 2.57 -1.26 2.70
C LEU A 48 1.68 -0.13 2.15
N GLY A 49 2.26 0.97 1.67
CA GLY A 49 1.53 2.15 1.19
C GLY A 49 1.38 3.25 2.24
N GLY A 50 2.15 3.18 3.34
CA GLY A 50 2.18 4.16 4.42
C GLY A 50 1.05 3.98 5.42
N ILE A 51 1.17 4.59 6.60
CA ILE A 51 0.22 4.38 7.71
C ILE A 51 -1.23 4.76 7.35
N ARG A 52 -1.41 5.69 6.40
CA ARG A 52 -2.74 6.12 5.91
C ARG A 52 -3.46 5.04 5.10
N SER A 53 -2.78 3.98 4.66
CA SER A 53 -3.42 2.81 4.06
C SER A 53 -4.11 1.92 5.11
N ILE A 54 -3.79 2.11 6.40
CA ILE A 54 -4.28 1.30 7.53
C ILE A 54 -5.21 2.13 8.44
N VAL A 55 -4.87 3.39 8.73
CA VAL A 55 -5.63 4.26 9.64
C VAL A 55 -5.92 5.64 9.03
N GLY A 56 -7.13 6.14 9.25
CA GLY A 56 -7.60 7.44 8.78
C GLY A 56 -7.68 8.52 9.88
N PRO A 57 -7.82 9.81 9.50
CA PRO A 57 -8.09 10.88 10.47
C PRO A 57 -9.42 10.65 11.19
N GLY A 58 -9.41 10.68 12.52
CA GLY A 58 -10.60 10.49 13.36
C GLY A 58 -10.82 9.05 13.82
N ASP A 59 -10.01 8.09 13.35
CA ASP A 59 -10.09 6.71 13.81
C ASP A 59 -9.67 6.59 15.28
N LEU A 60 -10.44 5.80 16.04
CA LEU A 60 -10.04 5.37 17.37
C LEU A 60 -9.08 4.18 17.23
N VAL A 61 -7.79 4.44 17.40
CA VAL A 61 -6.73 3.44 17.24
C VAL A 61 -6.29 2.88 18.60
N LEU A 62 -6.29 1.56 18.74
CA LEU A 62 -5.67 0.85 19.86
C LEU A 62 -4.36 0.22 19.42
N VAL A 63 -3.26 0.59 20.07
CA VAL A 63 -1.98 -0.11 19.92
C VAL A 63 -1.89 -1.15 21.04
N LYS A 64 -1.82 -2.43 20.67
CA LYS A 64 -1.54 -3.51 21.63
C LYS A 64 -0.03 -3.72 21.71
N PRO A 65 0.69 -3.15 22.70
CA PRO A 65 2.06 -3.55 22.94
C PRO A 65 2.07 -5.05 23.32
N ASN A 66 2.97 -5.82 22.73
CA ASN A 66 3.11 -7.23 23.07
C ASN A 66 3.81 -7.35 24.44
N ILE A 67 3.06 -7.17 25.54
CA ILE A 67 3.57 -7.13 26.93
C ILE A 67 3.38 -8.45 27.68
N SER A 68 2.76 -9.47 27.06
CA SER A 68 2.40 -10.72 27.75
C SER A 68 3.58 -11.58 28.21
N PHE A 69 4.81 -11.26 27.83
CA PHE A 69 5.99 -12.00 28.26
C PHE A 69 7.10 -11.02 28.63
N ALA A 70 7.58 -11.08 29.88
CA ALA A 70 8.80 -10.39 30.28
C ALA A 70 10.01 -11.08 29.62
N ARG A 71 10.22 -10.82 28.33
CA ARG A 71 11.37 -11.31 27.58
C ARG A 71 12.23 -10.11 27.18
N PRO A 72 13.55 -10.21 27.34
CA PRO A 72 14.42 -9.12 26.96
C PRO A 72 14.44 -8.98 25.42
N PRO A 73 14.65 -7.76 24.88
CA PRO A 73 14.52 -7.47 23.44
C PRO A 73 15.35 -8.38 22.53
N GLU A 74 16.49 -8.89 23.03
CA GLU A 74 17.39 -9.77 22.25
C GLU A 74 16.71 -11.07 21.81
N TRP A 75 15.64 -11.49 22.47
CA TRP A 75 14.99 -12.78 22.21
C TRP A 75 14.05 -12.77 21.01
N SER A 76 13.76 -11.60 20.41
CA SER A 76 12.92 -11.46 19.21
C SER A 76 11.59 -12.24 19.27
N ALA A 77 11.03 -12.42 20.48
CA ALA A 77 9.83 -13.22 20.67
C ALA A 77 8.60 -12.43 20.20
N THR A 78 7.95 -12.91 19.14
CA THR A 78 6.62 -12.50 18.67
C THR A 78 5.49 -13.15 19.46
#